data_AF-A0A7M3ZJ43-F1
#
_entry.id   AF-A0A7M3ZJ43-F1
#
_cell.length_a   1.000
_cell.length_b   1.000
_cell.length_c   1.000
_cell.angle_alpha   90.00
_cell.angle_beta   90.00
_cell.angle_gamma   90.00
#
_symmetry.space_group_name_H-M   'P 1'
#
loop_
_entity.id
_entity.type
_entity.pdbx_description
1 polymer ?
#
loop_
_entity_poly.entity_id
_entity_poly.type
_entity_poly.pdbx_seq_one_letter_code
_entity_poly.pdbx_strand_id
1 'polypeptide(L)'
;MVRDPRADILESNPFYGSQQKIHRVHAGQQPRGSSPINNFFRVMSQTQPTLHKGSIWHFSDEEKRHLLYATTAFTLALGLMFGGRGLGGISEFGLSRWMINVLVTMPLVLIAIGPAFVLHEIGHKIVAKKNGCWAEFRADPKGLQFGV
;
A
#
# COMPACT_ATOMS: atom_id res chain seq x y z
N MET A 1 17.90 -5.20 40.63
CA MET A 1 17.74 -6.44 39.84
C MET A 1 16.86 -6.08 38.65
N VAL A 2 17.34 -6.25 37.42
CA VAL A 2 16.53 -5.98 36.21
C VAL A 2 15.60 -7.18 36.02
N ARG A 3 14.28 -6.94 36.08
CA ARG A 3 13.26 -7.98 35.81
C ARG A 3 13.39 -8.45 34.37
N ASP A 4 13.20 -9.75 34.14
CA ASP A 4 13.18 -10.31 32.79
C ASP A 4 12.06 -9.62 31.97
N PRO A 5 12.39 -8.96 30.84
CA PRO A 5 11.41 -8.25 30.02
C PRO A 5 10.30 -9.14 29.45
N ARG A 6 10.48 -10.47 29.45
CA ARG A 6 9.48 -11.44 28.96
C ARG A 6 8.39 -11.73 29.98
N ALA A 7 8.65 -11.52 31.27
CA ALA A 7 7.68 -11.80 32.34
C ALA A 7 6.45 -10.88 32.27
N ASP A 8 6.59 -9.69 31.70
CA ASP A 8 5.51 -8.72 31.52
C ASP A 8 4.40 -9.21 30.54
N ILE A 9 4.63 -10.29 29.79
CA ILE A 9 3.64 -10.89 28.88
C ILE A 9 2.63 -11.74 29.67
N LEU A 10 3.09 -12.38 30.75
CA LEU A 10 2.29 -13.36 31.51
C LEU A 10 1.60 -12.71 32.72
N GLU A 11 2.22 -11.69 33.31
CA GLU A 11 1.74 -11.08 34.55
C GLU A 11 1.97 -9.57 34.58
N SER A 12 0.96 -8.85 35.06
CA SER A 12 1.02 -7.41 35.30
C SER A 12 2.05 -7.09 36.37
N ASN A 13 2.93 -6.13 36.09
CA ASN A 13 4.01 -5.75 37.00
C ASN A 13 3.46 -5.22 38.34
N PRO A 14 3.80 -5.83 39.49
CA PRO A 14 3.33 -5.38 40.80
C PRO A 14 4.00 -4.08 41.27
N PHE A 15 5.10 -3.67 40.63
CA PHE A 15 5.80 -2.42 40.93
C PHE A 15 5.17 -1.27 40.13
N TYR A 16 4.09 -0.71 40.66
CA TYR A 16 3.51 0.54 40.15
C TYR A 16 4.52 1.68 40.32
N GLY A 17 4.92 2.34 39.21
CA GLY A 17 5.73 3.56 39.24
C GLY A 17 7.16 3.47 38.70
N SER A 18 7.64 2.30 38.25
CA SER A 18 8.92 2.26 37.52
C SER A 18 8.70 2.83 36.11
N GLN A 19 9.12 4.08 35.86
CA GLN A 19 9.08 4.65 34.52
C GLN A 19 9.94 3.81 33.58
N GLN A 20 9.29 3.03 32.71
CA GLN A 20 9.98 2.34 31.63
C GLN A 20 10.55 3.42 30.70
N LYS A 21 11.89 3.57 30.68
CA LYS A 21 12.61 4.54 29.84
C LYS A 21 12.42 4.30 28.33
N ILE A 22 11.77 3.21 27.95
CA ILE A 22 11.52 2.82 26.56
C ILE A 22 10.02 2.93 26.32
N HIS A 23 9.62 3.96 25.57
CA HIS A 23 8.24 4.14 25.10
C HIS A 23 7.90 3.00 24.15
N ARG A 24 7.25 1.94 24.66
CA ARG A 24 6.76 0.82 23.85
C ARG A 24 5.37 1.18 23.33
N VAL A 25 5.28 1.53 22.05
CA VAL A 25 4.00 1.62 21.34
C VAL A 25 3.48 0.19 21.18
N HIS A 26 2.55 -0.21 22.05
CA HIS A 26 1.84 -1.47 21.88
C HIS A 26 0.92 -1.29 20.67
N ALA A 27 1.13 -2.08 19.61
CA ALA A 27 0.25 -2.08 18.43
C ALA A 27 -1.23 -2.43 18.75
N GLY A 28 -1.52 -2.83 20.00
CA GLY A 28 -2.86 -3.07 20.52
C GLY A 28 -3.52 -1.89 21.24
N GLN A 29 -2.87 -0.73 21.42
CA GLN A 29 -3.49 0.40 22.11
C GLN A 29 -4.53 1.05 21.19
N GLN A 30 -5.81 0.78 21.46
CA GLN A 30 -6.95 1.38 20.76
C GLN A 30 -6.92 2.91 20.93
N PRO A 31 -6.79 3.70 19.85
CA PRO A 31 -7.18 5.10 19.88
C PRO A 31 -8.70 5.14 19.85
N ARG A 32 -9.33 5.70 20.88
CA ARG A 32 -10.76 6.05 20.88
C ARG A 32 -10.97 7.18 19.85
N GLY A 33 -11.12 6.83 18.58
CA GLY A 33 -11.32 7.79 17.51
C GLY A 33 -11.28 7.13 16.14
N SER A 34 -12.45 6.76 15.62
CA SER A 34 -12.62 6.22 14.27
C SER A 34 -12.55 7.34 13.23
N SER A 35 -11.36 7.85 12.97
CA SER A 35 -11.13 8.73 11.82
C SER A 35 -10.99 7.87 10.55
N PRO A 36 -11.65 8.20 9.43
CA PRO A 36 -11.54 7.45 8.17
C PRO A 36 -10.07 7.31 7.71
N ILE A 37 -9.26 8.34 7.98
CA ILE A 37 -7.81 8.34 7.74
C ILE A 37 -7.09 7.27 8.57
N ASN A 38 -7.43 7.12 9.86
CA ASN A 38 -6.82 6.10 10.73
C ASN A 38 -7.17 4.68 10.28
N ASN A 39 -8.38 4.47 9.77
CA ASN A 39 -8.78 3.18 9.20
C ASN A 39 -8.04 2.88 7.90
N PHE A 40 -7.84 3.87 7.04
CA PHE A 40 -7.02 3.74 5.83
C PHE A 40 -5.58 3.33 6.15
N PHE A 41 -4.93 4.02 7.10
CA PHE A 41 -3.57 3.65 7.54
C PHE A 41 -3.51 2.29 8.25
N ARG A 42 -4.59 1.87 8.94
CA ARG A 42 -4.69 0.54 9.56
C ARG A 42 -4.75 -0.58 8.51
N VAL A 43 -5.54 -0.44 7.47
CA VAL A 43 -5.59 -1.42 6.36
C VAL A 43 -4.21 -1.54 5.71
N MET A 44 -3.54 -0.41 5.52
CA MET A 44 -2.20 -0.36 4.93
C MET A 44 -1.10 -0.97 5.82
N SER A 45 -1.31 -1.08 7.14
CA SER A 45 -0.34 -1.60 8.12
C SER A 45 -0.60 -3.03 8.60
N GLN A 46 -1.58 -3.74 8.03
CA GLN A 46 -1.98 -5.09 8.46
C GLN A 46 -1.06 -6.23 7.97
N THR A 47 0.07 -5.95 7.34
CA THR A 47 1.04 -6.99 6.97
C THR A 47 2.05 -7.20 8.09
N GLN A 48 2.06 -8.41 8.68
CA GLN A 48 3.08 -8.80 9.66
C GLN A 48 4.48 -8.63 9.05
N PRO A 49 5.43 -7.98 9.75
CA PRO A 49 6.79 -7.81 9.26
C PRO A 49 7.53 -9.14 9.29
N THR A 50 7.55 -9.85 8.15
CA THR A 50 8.46 -10.98 7.95
C THR A 50 9.86 -10.42 7.69
N LEU A 51 10.83 -10.79 8.52
CA LEU A 51 12.20 -10.28 8.44
C LEU A 51 12.92 -10.87 7.22
N HIS A 52 12.76 -10.22 6.07
CA HIS A 52 13.40 -10.60 4.82
C HIS A 52 14.81 -10.01 4.73
N LYS A 53 15.79 -10.86 4.43
CA LYS A 53 17.21 -10.50 4.24
C LYS A 53 17.55 -10.07 2.79
N GLY A 54 16.53 -9.82 1.97
CA GLY A 54 16.66 -9.55 0.53
C GLY A 54 17.23 -8.18 0.19
N SER A 55 17.77 -8.04 -1.03
CA SER A 55 18.19 -6.74 -1.58
C SER A 55 16.98 -5.83 -1.85
N ILE A 56 17.20 -4.51 -1.89
CA ILE A 56 16.18 -3.50 -2.24
C ILE A 56 15.65 -3.74 -3.68
N TRP A 57 16.49 -4.35 -4.53
CA TRP A 57 16.20 -4.69 -5.92
C TRP A 57 15.57 -6.07 -6.10
N HIS A 58 15.34 -6.79 -5.00
CA HIS A 58 14.71 -8.10 -5.07
C HIS A 58 13.19 -7.92 -5.07
N PHE A 59 12.58 -8.25 -6.20
CA PHE A 59 11.14 -8.35 -6.36
C PHE A 59 10.73 -9.82 -6.39
N SER A 60 9.85 -10.20 -5.47
CA SER A 60 9.23 -11.53 -5.45
C SER A 60 8.36 -11.74 -6.69
N ASP A 61 8.09 -12.99 -7.07
CA ASP A 61 7.21 -13.27 -8.20
C ASP A 61 5.76 -12.86 -7.93
N GLU A 62 5.30 -12.98 -6.68
CA GLU A 62 4.00 -12.45 -6.26
C GLU A 62 3.97 -10.92 -6.26
N GLU A 63 5.08 -10.29 -5.86
CA GLU A 63 5.21 -8.83 -5.91
C GLU A 63 5.09 -8.31 -7.34
N LYS A 64 5.77 -8.93 -8.31
CA LYS A 64 5.65 -8.57 -9.74
C LYS A 64 4.24 -8.79 -10.26
N ARG A 65 3.57 -9.88 -9.89
CA ARG A 65 2.18 -10.16 -10.29
C ARG A 65 1.22 -9.11 -9.77
N HIS A 66 1.28 -8.81 -8.48
CA HIS A 66 0.45 -7.77 -7.88
C HIS A 66 0.76 -6.40 -8.46
N LEU A 67 2.04 -6.08 -8.67
CA LEU A 67 2.46 -4.82 -9.29
C LEU A 67 1.87 -4.69 -10.70
N LEU A 68 1.89 -5.77 -11.47
CA LEU A 68 1.28 -5.83 -12.79
C LEU A 68 -0.24 -5.62 -12.72
N TYR A 69 -0.94 -6.30 -11.80
CA TYR A 69 -2.39 -6.13 -11.62
C TYR A 69 -2.75 -4.69 -11.23
N ALA A 70 -2.03 -4.10 -10.28
CA ALA A 70 -2.24 -2.72 -9.86
C ALA A 70 -1.98 -1.74 -11.00
N THR A 71 -0.86 -1.91 -11.72
CA THR A 71 -0.49 -1.06 -12.84
C THR A 71 -1.51 -1.15 -13.97
N THR A 72 -1.96 -2.36 -14.33
CA THR A 72 -2.93 -2.57 -15.40
C THR A 72 -4.31 -2.01 -15.05
N ALA A 73 -4.80 -2.27 -13.84
CA ALA A 73 -6.06 -1.71 -13.35
C ALA A 73 -6.04 -0.18 -13.30
N PHE A 74 -4.96 0.41 -12.79
CA PHE A 74 -4.83 1.87 -12.72
C PHE A 74 -4.73 2.50 -14.11
N THR A 75 -3.98 1.87 -15.03
CA THR A 75 -3.91 2.29 -16.43
C THR A 75 -5.30 2.25 -17.07
N LEU A 76 -6.09 1.20 -16.79
CA LEU A 76 -7.47 1.07 -17.29
C LEU A 76 -8.37 2.18 -16.76
N ALA A 77 -8.37 2.41 -15.45
CA ALA A 77 -9.14 3.48 -14.82
C ALA A 77 -8.79 4.86 -15.43
N LEU A 78 -7.51 5.17 -15.60
CA LEU A 78 -7.06 6.42 -16.19
C LEU A 78 -7.34 6.52 -17.70
N GLY A 79 -7.23 5.42 -18.44
CA GLY A 79 -7.60 5.38 -19.85
C GLY A 79 -9.09 5.67 -20.07
N LEU A 80 -9.94 5.09 -19.23
CA LEU A 80 -11.37 5.37 -19.22
C LEU A 80 -11.66 6.82 -18.81
N MET A 81 -10.97 7.35 -17.80
CA MET A 81 -11.18 8.72 -17.33
C MET A 81 -10.69 9.77 -18.35
N PHE A 82 -9.42 9.70 -18.77
CA PHE A 82 -8.80 10.70 -19.63
C PHE A 82 -9.12 10.52 -21.12
N GLY A 83 -9.11 9.28 -21.62
CA GLY A 83 -9.41 8.97 -23.01
C GLY A 83 -10.90 8.91 -23.28
N GLY A 84 -11.65 8.26 -22.38
CA GLY A 84 -13.09 8.04 -22.54
C GLY A 84 -13.99 9.16 -22.02
N ARG A 85 -13.48 10.07 -21.16
CA ARG A 85 -14.33 10.95 -20.31
C ARG A 85 -15.34 10.14 -19.48
N GLY A 86 -14.90 8.98 -18.98
CA GLY A 86 -15.79 7.99 -18.35
C GLY A 86 -16.80 7.41 -19.33
N LEU A 87 -17.95 6.96 -18.82
CA LEU A 87 -19.03 6.40 -19.65
C LEU A 87 -19.83 7.49 -20.39
N GLY A 88 -19.79 8.74 -19.92
CA GLY A 88 -20.49 9.87 -20.55
C GLY A 88 -20.01 10.16 -21.98
N GLY A 89 -18.71 9.98 -22.24
CA GLY A 89 -18.13 10.20 -23.57
C GLY A 89 -18.67 9.27 -24.66
N ILE A 90 -19.33 8.16 -24.32
CA ILE A 90 -20.01 7.31 -25.31
C ILE A 90 -21.13 8.10 -26.01
N SER A 91 -21.88 8.91 -25.24
CA SER A 91 -22.96 9.73 -25.78
C SER A 91 -22.45 10.95 -26.57
N GLU A 92 -21.28 11.47 -26.22
CA GLU A 92 -20.68 12.65 -26.87
C GLU A 92 -19.96 12.30 -28.19
N PHE A 93 -19.21 11.19 -28.20
CA PHE A 93 -18.32 10.84 -29.31
C PHE A 93 -18.81 9.65 -30.14
N GLY A 94 -19.78 8.89 -29.64
CA GLY A 94 -20.19 7.60 -30.17
C GLY A 94 -19.23 6.47 -29.76
N LEU A 95 -19.76 5.24 -29.69
CA LEU A 95 -19.04 4.07 -29.17
C LEU A 95 -17.69 3.81 -29.87
N SER A 96 -17.65 3.92 -31.20
CA SER A 96 -16.43 3.62 -31.97
C SER A 96 -15.29 4.59 -31.66
N ARG A 97 -15.57 5.90 -31.60
CA ARG A 97 -14.54 6.91 -31.28
C ARG A 97 -14.14 6.85 -29.82
N TRP A 98 -15.10 6.60 -28.92
CA TRP A 98 -14.83 6.41 -27.50
C TRP A 98 -13.84 5.25 -27.27
N MET A 99 -14.08 4.09 -27.91
CA MET A 99 -13.17 2.93 -27.83
C MET A 99 -11.77 3.25 -28.33
N ILE A 100 -11.65 3.94 -29.48
CA ILE A 100 -10.34 4.33 -30.04
C ILE A 100 -9.61 5.28 -29.08
N ASN A 101 -10.31 6.29 -28.54
CA ASN A 101 -9.72 7.26 -27.62
C ASN A 101 -9.20 6.58 -26.34
N VAL A 102 -10.00 5.70 -25.73
CA VAL A 102 -9.56 4.92 -24.56
C VAL A 102 -8.33 4.09 -24.91
N LEU A 103 -8.38 3.31 -25.99
CA LEU A 103 -7.31 2.37 -26.37
C LEU A 103 -6.00 3.09 -26.71
N VAL A 104 -6.06 4.26 -27.35
CA VAL A 104 -4.88 5.09 -27.65
C VAL A 104 -4.34 5.78 -26.40
N THR A 105 -5.21 6.17 -25.47
CA THR A 105 -4.80 6.88 -24.25
C THR A 105 -4.12 5.96 -23.25
N MET A 106 -4.53 4.69 -23.15
CA MET A 106 -3.95 3.72 -22.22
C MET A 106 -2.41 3.58 -22.30
N PRO A 107 -1.78 3.34 -23.47
CA PRO A 107 -0.33 3.29 -23.55
C PRO A 107 0.34 4.62 -23.24
N LEU A 108 -0.29 5.76 -23.59
CA LEU A 108 0.25 7.08 -23.28
C LEU A 108 0.32 7.33 -21.77
N VAL A 109 -0.77 7.04 -21.05
CA VAL A 109 -0.80 7.21 -19.58
C VAL A 109 0.09 6.18 -18.88
N LEU A 110 0.20 4.95 -19.40
CA LEU A 110 1.12 3.94 -18.86
C LEU A 110 2.57 4.40 -18.97
N ILE A 111 2.98 4.98 -20.10
CA ILE A 111 4.34 5.50 -20.28
C ILE A 111 4.58 6.72 -19.36
N ALA A 112 3.57 7.60 -19.22
CA ALA A 112 3.68 8.78 -18.38
C ALA A 112 3.78 8.45 -16.88
N ILE A 113 3.02 7.46 -16.41
CA ILE A 113 2.82 7.19 -14.97
C ILE A 113 3.55 5.93 -14.50
N GLY A 114 3.71 4.93 -15.37
CA GLY A 114 4.37 3.66 -15.04
C GLY A 114 5.74 3.82 -14.38
N PRO A 115 6.66 4.66 -14.92
CA PRO A 115 7.94 4.93 -14.26
C PRO A 115 7.79 5.55 -12.87
N ALA A 116 6.83 6.47 -12.69
CA ALA A 116 6.57 7.10 -11.40
C ALA A 116 6.05 6.07 -10.37
N PHE A 117 5.22 5.13 -10.80
CA PHE A 117 4.72 4.05 -9.96
C PHE A 117 5.84 3.08 -9.53
N VAL A 118 6.77 2.72 -10.43
CA VAL A 118 7.93 1.90 -10.06
C VAL A 118 8.83 2.61 -9.05
N LEU A 119 9.08 3.91 -9.26
CA LEU A 119 9.87 4.72 -8.32
C LEU A 119 9.17 4.85 -6.96
N HIS A 120 7.84 4.94 -6.93
CA HIS A 120 7.04 4.96 -5.71
C HIS A 120 7.27 3.70 -4.86
N GLU A 121 7.22 2.51 -5.49
CA GLU A 121 7.45 1.25 -4.79
C GLU A 121 8.88 1.08 -4.28
N ILE A 122 9.87 1.52 -5.05
CA ILE A 122 11.27 1.56 -4.59
C ILE A 122 11.40 2.51 -3.39
N GLY A 123 10.70 3.64 -3.39
CA GLY A 123 10.64 4.57 -2.27
C GLY A 123 10.18 3.89 -0.97
N HIS A 124 9.10 3.10 -1.04
CA HIS A 124 8.61 2.32 0.11
C HIS A 124 9.66 1.35 0.63
N LYS A 125 10.35 0.62 -0.26
CA LYS A 125 11.44 -0.30 0.12
C LYS A 125 12.62 0.42 0.77
N ILE A 126 12.99 1.61 0.26
CA ILE A 126 14.08 2.42 0.83
C ILE A 126 13.73 2.87 2.25
N VAL A 127 12.52 3.42 2.46
CA VAL A 127 12.06 3.89 3.76
C VAL A 127 11.94 2.74 4.75
N ALA A 128 11.41 1.58 4.32
CA ALA A 128 11.33 0.39 5.16
C ALA A 128 12.72 -0.05 5.62
N LYS A 129 13.68 -0.17 4.69
CA LYS A 129 15.04 -0.60 5.00
C LYS A 129 15.76 0.37 5.94
N LYS A 130 15.56 1.69 5.77
CA LYS A 130 16.11 2.70 6.69
C LYS A 130 15.62 2.53 8.12
N ASN A 131 14.41 2.02 8.32
CA ASN A 131 13.82 1.76 9.63
C ASN A 131 14.04 0.32 10.14
N GLY A 132 14.89 -0.48 9.46
CA GLY A 132 15.11 -1.88 9.81
C GLY A 132 13.92 -2.81 9.49
N CYS A 133 12.95 -2.32 8.71
CA CYS A 133 11.79 -3.08 8.27
C CYS A 133 11.96 -3.57 6.82
N TRP A 134 11.08 -4.48 6.40
CA TRP A 134 10.98 -4.96 5.03
C TRP A 134 9.64 -4.56 4.42
N ALA A 135 9.63 -4.20 3.13
CA ALA A 135 8.42 -3.91 2.38
C ALA A 135 8.39 -4.74 1.09
N GLU A 136 7.25 -5.40 0.87
CA GLU A 136 6.90 -6.11 -0.36
C GLU A 136 5.58 -5.54 -0.85
N PHE A 137 5.50 -5.15 -2.12
CA PHE A 137 4.25 -4.69 -2.69
C PHE A 137 3.21 -5.83 -2.68
N ARG A 138 2.08 -5.58 -2.01
CA ARG A 138 0.94 -6.47 -1.99
C ARG A 138 -0.30 -5.66 -2.32
N ALA A 139 -0.86 -5.93 -3.50
CA ALA A 139 -2.14 -5.36 -3.87
C ALA A 139 -3.23 -6.02 -3.01
N ASP A 140 -4.01 -5.21 -2.28
CA ASP A 140 -5.24 -5.69 -1.67
C ASP A 140 -6.32 -5.73 -2.76
N PRO A 141 -6.88 -6.90 -3.10
CA PRO A 141 -7.93 -7.02 -4.12
C PRO A 141 -9.15 -6.15 -3.79
N LYS A 142 -9.47 -5.91 -2.51
CA LYS A 142 -10.58 -5.01 -2.13
C LYS A 142 -10.24 -3.54 -2.38
N GLY A 143 -8.99 -3.15 -2.12
CA GLY A 143 -8.50 -1.81 -2.42
C GLY A 143 -8.47 -1.54 -3.93
N LEU A 144 -8.07 -2.55 -4.72
CA LEU A 144 -8.05 -2.46 -6.17
C LEU A 144 -9.46 -2.34 -6.77
N GLN A 145 -10.43 -3.09 -6.24
CA GLN A 145 -11.84 -3.00 -6.64
C GLN A 145 -12.46 -1.63 -6.34
N PHE A 146 -12.08 -0.97 -5.24
CA PHE A 146 -12.59 0.36 -4.93
C PHE A 146 -12.03 1.45 -5.87
N GLY A 147 -10.80 1.25 -6.37
CA GLY A 147 -10.13 2.22 -7.23
C GLY A 147 -10.50 2.15 -8.72
N VAL A 148 -11.13 1.06 -9.17
CA VAL A 148 -11.65 0.87 -10.54
C VAL A 148 -13.14 1.15 -10.58
#